data_AF-J9CWS2-F1
#
_entry.id   AF-J9CWS2-F1
#
_cell.length_a   1.000
_cell.length_b   1.000
_cell.length_c   1.000
_cell.angle_alpha   90.00
_cell.angle_beta   90.00
_cell.angle_gamma   90.00
#
_symmetry.space_group_name_H-M   'P 1'
#
loop_
_entity.id
_entity.type
_entity.pdbx_description
1 polymer ?
#
loop_
_entity_poly.entity_id
_entity_poly.type
_entity_poly.pdbx_seq_one_letter_code
_entity_poly.pdbx_strand_id
1 'polypeptide(L)'
;MYVRKEALFSSQIEGTQATLDDILDPTIDKNANRDVTEVIDNVQAVFFAVKHIQDPSPSALPLCMRLLRETHKVLLTHCRGRDKNPGEFRSSQNWIGPTGCSLTTASYVPPN
;
A
#
# COMPACT_ATOMS: atom_id res chain seq x y z
N MET A 1 5.10 9.21 14.74
CA MET A 1 5.04 7.88 15.40
C MET A 1 3.79 7.10 14.99
N TYR A 2 2.58 7.68 15.08
CA TYR A 2 1.31 6.99 14.75
C TYR A 2 1.25 6.36 13.35
N VAL A 3 1.64 7.08 12.29
CA VAL A 3 1.59 6.56 10.91
C VAL A 3 2.41 5.29 10.71
N ARG A 4 3.60 5.19 11.33
CA ARG A 4 4.46 3.99 11.21
C ARG A 4 3.86 2.77 11.92
N LYS A 5 3.25 3.00 13.09
CA LYS A 5 2.58 1.94 13.85
C LYS A 5 1.33 1.42 13.13
N GLU A 6 0.54 2.33 12.56
CA GLU A 6 -0.63 1.95 11.74
C GLU A 6 -0.21 1.21 10.47
N ALA A 7 0.81 1.70 9.77
CA ALA A 7 1.34 1.03 8.57
C ALA A 7 1.83 -0.39 8.89
N LEU A 8 2.53 -0.58 10.02
CA LEU A 8 2.95 -1.92 10.47
C LEU A 8 1.75 -2.85 10.65
N PHE A 9 0.74 -2.43 11.42
CA PHE A 9 -0.43 -3.28 11.66
C PHE A 9 -1.22 -3.56 10.39
N SER A 10 -1.37 -2.58 9.51
CA SER A 10 -2.00 -2.76 8.20
C SER A 10 -1.26 -3.80 7.37
N SER A 11 0.07 -3.71 7.29
CA SER A 11 0.89 -4.68 6.55
C SER A 11 0.86 -6.08 7.17
N GLN A 12 0.76 -6.20 8.50
CA GLN A 12 0.64 -7.49 9.19
C GLN A 12 -0.67 -8.22 8.87
N ILE A 13 -1.79 -7.49 8.68
CA ILE A 13 -3.05 -8.08 8.22
C ILE A 13 -2.88 -8.73 6.83
N GLU A 14 -2.02 -8.17 5.99
CA GLU A 14 -1.70 -8.70 4.66
C GLU A 14 -0.63 -9.82 4.67
N GLY A 15 -0.13 -10.18 5.85
CA GLY A 15 0.82 -11.27 6.07
C GLY A 15 2.28 -10.86 6.22
N THR A 16 2.57 -9.56 6.23
CA THR A 16 3.94 -9.02 6.38
C THR A 16 4.51 -9.36 7.76
N GLN A 17 5.73 -9.88 7.82
CA GLN A 17 6.45 -10.19 9.06
C GLN A 17 7.49 -9.09 9.37
N ALA A 18 7.06 -8.09 10.13
CA ALA A 18 7.93 -7.03 10.63
C ALA A 18 7.56 -6.66 12.07
N THR A 19 8.51 -6.10 12.80
CA THR A 19 8.32 -5.54 14.15
C THR A 19 8.45 -4.01 14.13
N LEU A 20 8.07 -3.37 15.23
CA LEU A 20 8.24 -1.92 15.36
C LEU A 20 9.72 -1.53 15.41
N ASP A 21 10.57 -2.35 16.03
CA ASP A 21 12.01 -2.09 16.12
C ASP A 21 12.64 -2.13 14.72
N ASP A 22 12.23 -3.08 13.87
CA ASP A 22 12.64 -3.14 12.46
C ASP A 22 12.26 -1.90 11.64
N ILE A 23 11.24 -1.14 12.05
CA ILE A 23 10.80 0.07 11.33
C ILE A 23 11.46 1.34 11.89
N LEU A 24 11.97 1.25 13.12
CA LEU A 24 12.60 2.36 13.81
C LEU A 24 14.12 2.35 13.66
N ASP A 25 14.72 1.22 13.30
CA ASP A 25 16.16 1.10 13.10
C ASP A 25 16.64 2.01 11.94
N PRO A 26 17.48 3.03 12.23
CA PRO A 26 18.01 3.93 11.22
C PRO A 26 19.13 3.31 10.38
N THR A 27 19.64 2.13 10.78
CA THR A 27 20.75 1.42 10.12
C THR A 27 20.28 0.37 9.13
N ILE A 28 18.97 0.11 9.05
CA ILE A 28 18.40 -0.77 8.03
C ILE A 28 18.63 -0.17 6.65
N ASP A 29 19.52 -0.82 5.91
CA ASP A 29 19.62 -0.62 4.47
C ASP A 29 18.33 -1.16 3.84
N LYS A 30 17.72 -0.37 2.93
CA LYS A 30 16.41 -0.65 2.31
C LYS A 30 16.35 -2.01 1.57
N ASN A 31 17.48 -2.70 1.45
CA ASN A 31 17.71 -3.85 0.60
C ASN A 31 17.79 -5.20 1.34
N ALA A 32 17.66 -5.26 2.67
CA ALA A 32 17.85 -6.53 3.40
C ALA A 32 16.54 -7.29 3.70
N ASN A 33 15.42 -6.61 3.94
CA ASN A 33 14.16 -7.27 4.35
C ASN A 33 12.96 -6.73 3.55
N ARG A 34 12.41 -7.58 2.68
CA ARG A 34 11.24 -7.27 1.85
C ARG A 34 10.05 -6.79 2.68
N ASP A 35 9.78 -7.43 3.81
CA ASP A 35 8.61 -7.15 4.63
C ASP A 35 8.70 -5.77 5.28
N VAL A 36 9.90 -5.37 5.70
CA VAL A 36 10.16 -4.02 6.19
C VAL A 36 9.97 -2.98 5.09
N THR A 37 10.42 -3.30 3.86
CA THR A 37 10.22 -2.42 2.70
C THR A 37 8.74 -2.21 2.37
N GLU A 38 7.88 -3.22 2.51
CA GLU A 38 6.43 -3.05 2.30
C GLU A 38 5.82 -2.08 3.32
N VAL A 39 6.26 -2.14 4.59
CA VAL A 39 5.80 -1.18 5.61
C VAL A 39 6.30 0.23 5.30
N ILE A 40 7.56 0.37 4.86
CA ILE A 40 8.12 1.67 4.47
C ILE A 40 7.32 2.27 3.30
N ASP A 41 7.04 1.50 2.26
CA ASP A 41 6.26 1.96 1.11
C ASP A 41 4.84 2.41 1.53
N ASN A 42 4.20 1.70 2.48
CA ASN A 42 2.91 2.09 3.04
C ASN A 42 2.99 3.45 3.76
N VAL A 43 4.00 3.63 4.63
CA VAL A 43 4.25 4.91 5.31
C VAL A 43 4.45 6.05 4.30
N GLN A 44 5.23 5.81 3.25
CA GLN A 44 5.48 6.80 2.20
C GLN A 44 4.20 7.14 1.42
N ALA A 45 3.37 6.14 1.11
CA ALA A 45 2.10 6.35 0.42
C ALA A 45 1.14 7.22 1.25
N VAL A 46 1.01 6.96 2.56
CA VAL A 46 0.17 7.77 3.45
C VAL A 46 0.68 9.21 3.52
N PHE A 47 1.98 9.42 3.72
CA PHE A 47 2.54 10.78 3.75
C PHE A 47 2.39 11.50 2.41
N PHE A 48 2.57 10.77 1.30
CA PHE A 48 2.31 11.31 -0.04
C PHE A 48 0.87 11.79 -0.16
N ALA A 49 -0.11 10.98 0.24
CA ALA A 49 -1.53 11.32 0.14
C ALA A 49 -1.89 12.55 1.00
N VAL A 50 -1.47 12.54 2.27
CA VAL A 50 -1.74 13.64 3.21
C VAL A 50 -1.10 14.95 2.72
N LYS A 51 0.14 14.89 2.22
CA LYS A 51 0.83 16.05 1.67
C LYS A 51 0.06 16.68 0.50
N HIS A 52 -0.47 15.88 -0.42
CA HIS A 52 -1.22 16.40 -1.57
C HIS A 52 -2.59 16.93 -1.20
N ILE A 53 -3.24 16.34 -0.18
CA ILE A 53 -4.52 16.86 0.35
C ILE A 53 -4.32 18.20 1.05
N GLN A 54 -3.23 18.35 1.81
CA GLN A 54 -2.95 19.55 2.62
C GLN A 54 -2.17 20.64 1.87
N ASP A 55 -1.78 20.40 0.62
CA ASP A 55 -1.09 21.38 -0.21
C ASP A 55 -1.97 22.64 -0.33
N PRO A 56 -1.49 23.84 0.06
CA PRO A 56 -2.28 25.08 -0.02
C PRO A 56 -2.34 25.67 -1.44
N SER A 57 -1.60 25.11 -2.39
CA SER A 57 -1.52 25.61 -3.76
C SER A 57 -2.62 25.05 -4.67
N PRO A 58 -2.80 25.58 -5.89
CA PRO A 58 -3.75 25.03 -6.86
C PRO A 58 -3.48 23.58 -7.30
N SER A 59 -2.30 23.01 -6.99
CA SER A 59 -2.00 21.61 -7.26
C SER A 59 -2.55 20.64 -6.20
N ALA A 60 -3.18 21.14 -5.15
CA ALA A 60 -3.84 20.33 -4.13
C ALA A 60 -4.77 19.28 -4.76
N LEU A 61 -4.69 18.07 -4.23
CA LEU A 61 -5.55 16.98 -4.65
C LEU A 61 -6.54 16.70 -3.52
N PRO A 62 -7.85 17.01 -3.69
CA PRO A 62 -8.84 16.51 -2.76
C PRO A 62 -8.87 14.97 -2.82
N LEU A 63 -9.61 14.35 -1.90
CA LEU A 63 -9.86 12.91 -1.98
C LEU A 63 -10.59 12.60 -3.29
N CYS A 64 -9.84 12.09 -4.26
CA CYS A 64 -10.30 11.86 -5.62
C CYS A 64 -9.55 10.69 -6.26
N MET A 65 -10.07 10.18 -7.37
CA MET A 65 -9.46 9.04 -8.07
C MET A 65 -8.03 9.32 -8.56
N ARG A 66 -7.68 10.59 -8.84
CA ARG A 66 -6.29 10.96 -9.17
C ARG A 66 -5.37 10.76 -7.97
N LEU A 67 -5.74 11.26 -6.79
CA LEU A 67 -4.99 11.07 -5.56
C LEU A 67 -4.81 9.59 -5.22
N LEU A 68 -5.89 8.81 -5.31
CA LEU A 68 -5.85 7.37 -5.01
C LEU A 68 -4.89 6.62 -5.93
N ARG A 69 -4.89 6.94 -7.23
CA ARG A 69 -3.98 6.35 -8.22
C ARG A 69 -2.52 6.74 -7.96
N GLU A 70 -2.24 8.01 -7.75
CA GLU A 70 -0.86 8.46 -7.44
C GLU A 70 -0.34 7.84 -6.13
N THR A 71 -1.21 7.74 -5.12
CA THR A 71 -0.88 7.09 -3.85
C THR A 71 -0.63 5.58 -4.03
N HIS A 72 -1.46 4.92 -4.83
CA HIS A 72 -1.30 3.50 -5.18
C HIS A 72 0.03 3.24 -5.90
N LYS A 73 0.47 4.16 -6.76
CA LYS A 73 1.77 4.07 -7.42
C LYS A 73 2.93 4.10 -6.41
N VAL A 74 2.87 5.00 -5.42
CA VAL A 74 3.87 5.07 -4.34
C VAL A 74 3.85 3.81 -3.49
N LEU A 75 2.66 3.32 -3.12
CA LEU A 75 2.48 2.11 -2.31
C LEU A 75 3.12 0.88 -2.97
N LEU A 76 3.02 0.74 -4.29
CA LEU A 76 3.51 -0.43 -5.03
C LEU A 76 4.94 -0.31 -5.56
N THR A 77 5.74 0.63 -5.05
CA THR A 77 7.08 0.91 -5.60
C THR A 77 8.02 -0.30 -5.49
N HIS A 78 8.09 -0.95 -4.33
CA HIS A 78 9.00 -2.06 -4.07
C HIS A 78 8.29 -3.32 -3.54
N CYS A 79 7.05 -3.20 -3.10
CA CYS A 79 6.32 -4.28 -2.47
C CYS A 79 5.72 -5.30 -3.45
N ARG A 80 5.12 -6.36 -2.88
CA ARG A 80 4.27 -7.31 -3.58
C ARG A 80 3.17 -6.57 -4.36
N GLY A 81 3.22 -6.66 -5.69
CA GLY A 81 2.24 -6.01 -6.56
C GLY A 81 2.82 -4.94 -7.46
N ARG A 82 4.12 -4.64 -7.38
CA ARG A 82 4.83 -3.77 -8.35
C ARG A 82 4.54 -4.06 -9.83
N ASP A 83 4.28 -5.33 -10.17
CA ASP A 83 3.97 -5.75 -11.54
C ASP A 83 2.46 -5.80 -11.84
N LYS A 84 1.62 -5.20 -10.97
CA LYS A 84 0.15 -5.13 -11.09
C LYS A 84 -0.35 -3.72 -11.43
N ASN A 85 0.31 -3.09 -12.39
CA ASN A 85 -0.01 -1.74 -12.91
C ASN A 85 -0.15 -0.67 -11.80
N PRO A 86 0.95 -0.30 -11.12
CA PRO A 86 0.95 0.76 -10.12
C PRO A 86 0.32 2.06 -10.62
N GLY A 87 -0.65 2.57 -9.87
CA GLY A 87 -1.40 3.78 -10.24
C GLY A 87 -2.52 3.60 -11.27
N GLU A 88 -2.87 2.38 -11.64
CA GLU A 88 -4.00 2.11 -12.53
C GLU A 88 -5.11 1.33 -11.84
N PHE A 89 -6.34 1.44 -12.37
CA PHE A 89 -7.39 0.50 -12.00
C PHE A 89 -7.13 -0.84 -12.66
N ARG A 90 -7.54 -1.91 -11.98
CA ARG A 90 -7.45 -3.26 -12.53
C ARG A 90 -8.19 -3.35 -13.86
N SER A 91 -7.59 -4.04 -14.82
CA SER A 91 -8.21 -4.41 -16.10
C SER A 91 -8.67 -5.87 -16.14
N SER A 92 -8.25 -6.66 -15.15
CA SER A 92 -8.61 -8.07 -14.99
C SER A 92 -9.52 -8.28 -13.77
N GLN A 93 -10.33 -9.33 -13.84
CA GLN A 93 -11.21 -9.74 -12.74
C GLN A 93 -10.40 -10.13 -11.51
N ASN A 94 -10.70 -9.52 -10.36
CA ASN A 94 -10.23 -9.98 -9.05
C ASN A 94 -11.36 -10.68 -8.27
N TRP A 95 -11.03 -11.29 -7.15
CA TRP A 95 -12.01 -11.88 -6.23
C TRP A 95 -11.50 -11.78 -4.78
N ILE A 96 -12.43 -11.82 -3.84
CA ILE A 96 -12.18 -11.69 -2.40
C ILE A 96 -12.72 -12.94 -1.71
N GLY A 97 -11.88 -13.60 -0.92
CA GLY A 97 -12.23 -14.80 -0.17
C GLY A 97 -11.04 -15.37 0.60
N PRO A 98 -11.20 -16.53 1.25
CA PRO A 98 -10.13 -17.21 1.97
C PRO A 98 -8.90 -17.47 1.10
N THR A 99 -7.73 -17.58 1.72
CA THR A 99 -6.47 -17.88 1.03
C THR A 99 -6.61 -19.16 0.19
N GLY A 100 -6.27 -19.06 -1.10
CA GLY A 100 -6.36 -20.17 -2.06
C GLY A 100 -7.73 -20.37 -2.72
N CYS A 101 -8.74 -19.54 -2.41
CA CYS A 101 -10.01 -19.62 -3.12
C CYS A 101 -9.87 -19.26 -4.62
N SER A 102 -10.71 -19.91 -5.43
CA SER A 102 -10.88 -19.63 -6.85
C SER A 102 -12.03 -18.65 -7.07
N LEU A 103 -12.18 -18.16 -8.30
CA LEU A 103 -13.32 -17.32 -8.70
C LEU A 103 -14.68 -17.96 -8.34
N THR A 104 -14.80 -19.28 -8.44
CA THR A 104 -16.05 -20.01 -8.17
C THR A 104 -16.33 -20.23 -6.69
N THR A 105 -15.32 -20.12 -5.84
CA THR A 105 -15.40 -20.36 -4.39
C THR A 105 -15.17 -19.09 -3.56
N ALA A 106 -15.01 -17.95 -4.24
CA ALA A 106 -14.81 -16.65 -3.62
C ALA A 106 -16.08 -16.18 -2.89
N SER A 107 -15.90 -15.55 -1.74
CA SER A 107 -17.00 -14.92 -0.99
C SER A 107 -17.61 -13.73 -1.74
N TYR A 108 -16.79 -13.05 -2.55
CA TYR A 108 -17.24 -11.92 -3.35
C TYR A 108 -16.39 -11.74 -4.61
N VAL A 109 -17.05 -11.40 -5.72
CA VAL A 109 -16.43 -11.08 -7.00
C VAL A 109 -16.85 -9.65 -7.38
N PRO A 110 -15.94 -8.65 -7.30
CA PRO A 110 -16.25 -7.27 -7.66
C PRO A 110 -16.66 -7.11 -9.13
N PRO A 111 -17.59 -6.21 -9.48
CA PRO A 111 -17.96 -5.95 -10.86
C PRO A 111 -16.80 -5.30 -11.63
N ASN A 112 -16.68 -5.61 -12.93
CA ASN A 112 -15.78 -4.93 -13.86
C ASN A 112 -16.38 -3.60 -14.34
#